data_AF-A0A7S1MXS1-F1
#
_entry.id   AF-A0A7S1MXS1-F1
#
_cell.length_a   1.000
_cell.length_b   1.000
_cell.length_c   1.000
_cell.angle_alpha   90.00
_cell.angle_beta   90.00
_cell.angle_gamma   90.00
#
_symmetry.space_group_name_H-M   'P 1'
#
loop_
_entity.id
_entity.type
_entity.pdbx_description
1 polymer ?
#
loop_
_entity_poly.entity_id
_entity_poly.type
_entity_poly.pdbx_seq_one_letter_code
_entity_poly.pdbx_strand_id
1 'polypeptide(L)'
;AGALEHVGKVVAHVKGNESPDGLASAGIELVWGTATFESPTSLLVTGRGGNTTTISAKKFIVCTGSVPSTPSIRGIRSTPHWTHTDALFADSPPKSLIVVGAGPLGCEMAQAYADMGTNVTLVGPS
;
A
#
# COMPACT_ATOMS: atom_id res chain seq x y z
N ALA A 1 -12.47 -16.15 14.06
CA ALA A 1 -11.88 -14.83 14.35
C ALA A 1 -10.42 -15.08 14.74
N GLY A 2 -9.44 -14.62 13.96
CA GLY A 2 -8.03 -14.86 14.32
C GLY A 2 -6.98 -14.43 13.28
N ALA A 3 -7.14 -14.80 12.00
CA ALA A 3 -6.08 -14.56 11.01
C ALA A 3 -5.90 -13.07 10.66
N LEU A 4 -6.97 -12.37 10.27
CA LEU A 4 -6.90 -10.95 9.88
C LEU A 4 -6.51 -10.03 11.05
N GLU A 5 -6.99 -10.32 12.26
CA GLU A 5 -6.55 -9.61 13.47
C GLU A 5 -5.05 -9.84 13.73
N HIS A 6 -4.55 -11.05 13.50
CA HIS A 6 -3.14 -11.38 13.66
C HIS A 6 -2.26 -10.64 12.63
N VAL A 7 -2.71 -10.49 11.38
CA VAL A 7 -2.03 -9.68 10.36
C VAL A 7 -1.78 -8.27 10.86
N GLY A 8 -2.81 -7.62 11.43
CA GLY A 8 -2.67 -6.27 12.01
C GLY A 8 -1.56 -6.18 13.06
N LYS A 9 -1.46 -7.18 13.95
CA LYS A 9 -0.43 -7.25 15.00
C LYS A 9 0.98 -7.43 14.42
N VAL A 10 1.14 -8.31 13.43
CA VAL A 10 2.44 -8.54 12.78
C VAL A 10 2.91 -7.30 12.03
N VAL A 11 2.02 -6.66 11.27
CA VAL A 11 2.34 -5.42 10.55
C VAL A 11 2.78 -4.32 11.52
N ALA A 12 2.10 -4.17 12.64
CA ALA A 12 2.47 -3.19 13.66
C ALA A 12 3.85 -3.46 14.27
N HIS A 13 4.18 -4.73 14.52
CA HIS A 13 5.48 -5.13 15.04
C HIS A 13 6.62 -4.82 14.06
N VAL A 14 6.46 -5.18 12.78
CA VAL A 14 7.50 -4.95 11.75
C VAL A 14 7.78 -3.46 11.58
N LYS A 15 6.73 -2.62 11.55
CA LYS A 15 6.88 -1.16 11.42
C LYS A 15 7.63 -0.50 12.57
N GLY A 16 7.65 -1.11 13.76
CA GLY A 16 8.34 -0.57 14.94
C GLY A 16 9.86 -0.41 14.74
N ASN A 17 10.45 -1.13 13.78
CA ASN A 17 11.90 -1.12 13.55
C ASN A 17 12.40 0.02 12.65
N GLU A 18 11.50 0.83 12.08
CA GLU A 18 11.83 1.94 11.15
C GLU A 18 11.50 3.31 11.77
N SER A 19 11.84 3.49 13.06
CA SER A 19 11.48 4.71 13.78
C SER A 19 12.25 5.95 13.26
N PRO A 20 11.65 7.16 13.35
CA PRO A 20 12.35 8.41 13.06
C PRO A 20 13.65 8.57 13.83
N ASP A 21 13.67 8.15 15.10
CA ASP A 21 14.86 8.23 15.96
C ASP A 21 15.99 7.31 15.47
N GLY A 22 15.65 6.13 14.93
CA GLY A 22 16.60 5.21 14.33
C GLY A 22 17.26 5.80 13.08
N LEU A 23 16.46 6.42 12.21
CA LEU A 23 16.96 7.13 11.02
C LEU A 23 17.85 8.32 11.39
N ALA A 24 17.42 9.13 12.37
CA ALA A 24 18.20 10.27 12.85
C ALA A 24 19.55 9.83 13.45
N SER A 25 19.57 8.74 14.23
CA SER A 25 20.81 8.17 14.80
C SER A 25 21.78 7.65 13.72
N ALA A 26 21.26 7.29 12.55
CA ALA A 26 22.06 6.93 11.38
C ALA A 26 22.49 8.14 10.52
N GLY A 27 22.19 9.37 10.95
CA GLY A 27 22.53 10.60 10.23
C GLY A 27 21.62 10.90 9.03
N ILE A 28 20.44 10.29 8.97
CA ILE A 28 19.46 10.51 7.90
C ILE A 28 18.47 11.59 8.34
N GLU A 29 18.41 12.69 7.57
CA GLU A 29 17.39 13.71 7.75
C GLU A 29 16.05 13.22 7.19
N LEU A 30 15.02 13.19 8.03
CA LEU A 30 13.67 12.81 7.64
C LEU A 30 12.82 14.05 7.39
N VAL A 31 12.41 14.26 6.13
CA VAL A 31 11.51 15.34 5.73
C VAL A 31 10.15 14.75 5.36
N TRP A 32 9.12 15.10 6.13
CA TRP A 32 7.76 14.62 5.91
C TRP A 32 7.00 15.49 4.92
N GLY A 33 6.55 14.90 3.81
CA GLY A 33 5.66 15.57 2.87
C GLY A 33 5.63 14.89 1.50
N THR A 34 4.90 15.50 0.57
CA THR A 34 4.90 15.11 -0.84
C THR A 34 5.99 15.87 -1.57
N ALA A 35 6.96 15.15 -2.14
CA ALA A 35 8.03 15.75 -2.93
C ALA A 35 7.68 15.82 -4.43
N THR A 36 7.90 16.97 -5.05
CA THR A 36 7.73 17.19 -6.49
C THR A 36 9.00 17.81 -7.07
N PHE A 37 9.50 17.31 -8.21
CA PHE A 37 10.63 17.93 -8.91
C PHE A 37 10.22 19.30 -9.46
N GLU A 38 10.93 20.34 -9.03
CA GLU A 38 10.85 21.68 -9.63
C GLU A 38 11.94 21.86 -10.70
N SER A 39 13.04 21.13 -10.58
CA SER A 39 14.15 21.12 -11.53
C SER A 39 14.93 19.80 -11.43
N PRO A 40 15.91 19.53 -12.32
CA PRO A 40 16.77 18.35 -12.19
C PRO A 40 17.59 18.28 -10.89
N THR A 41 17.70 19.39 -10.15
CA THR A 41 18.53 19.51 -8.94
C THR A 41 17.74 19.93 -7.69
N SER A 42 16.42 20.11 -7.79
CA SER A 42 15.59 20.55 -6.67
C SER A 42 14.22 19.88 -6.60
N LEU A 43 13.76 19.65 -5.37
CA LEU A 43 12.44 19.16 -5.01
C LEU A 43 11.72 20.21 -4.16
N LEU A 44 10.44 20.44 -4.43
CA LEU A 44 9.51 21.05 -3.47
C LEU A 44 8.89 19.96 -2.62
N VAL A 45 9.01 20.08 -1.30
CA VAL A 45 8.31 19.21 -0.35
C VAL A 45 7.15 19.99 0.26
N THR A 46 5.94 19.48 0.08
CA THR A 46 4.73 20.03 0.72
C THR A 46 4.35 19.17 1.91
N GLY A 47 4.49 19.73 3.11
CA GLY A 47 4.12 19.09 4.38
C GLY A 47 2.61 19.00 4.57
N ARG A 48 2.16 18.22 5.56
CA ARG A 48 0.73 18.03 5.86
C ARG A 48 -0.01 19.32 6.23
N GLY A 49 0.70 20.32 6.76
CA GLY A 49 0.14 21.64 7.09
C GLY A 49 0.13 22.63 5.92
N GLY A 50 0.51 22.20 4.71
CA GLY A 50 0.65 23.08 3.54
C GLY A 50 1.93 23.92 3.54
N ASN A 51 2.77 23.81 4.58
CA ASN A 51 4.11 24.40 4.58
C ASN A 51 4.96 23.74 3.50
N THR A 52 5.75 24.55 2.80
CA THR A 52 6.63 24.09 1.73
C THR A 52 8.08 24.24 2.11
N THR A 53 8.93 23.36 1.59
CA THR A 53 10.39 23.41 1.77
C THR A 53 11.06 22.93 0.49
N THR A 54 11.98 23.72 -0.04
CA THR A 54 12.77 23.32 -1.22
C THR A 54 14.04 22.60 -0.78
N ILE A 55 14.26 21.40 -1.31
CA ILE A 55 15.46 20.59 -1.09
C ILE A 55 16.27 20.58 -2.38
N SER A 56 17.56 20.91 -2.28
CA SER A 56 18.50 20.80 -3.41
C SER A 56 19.48 19.66 -3.19
N ALA A 57 19.74 18.86 -4.22
CA ALA A 57 20.68 17.75 -4.15
C ALA A 57 21.41 17.54 -5.47
N LYS A 58 22.62 16.95 -5.39
CA LYS A 58 23.41 16.56 -6.56
C LYS A 58 22.85 15.32 -7.26
N LYS A 59 22.16 14.47 -6.51
CA LYS A 59 21.62 13.17 -6.95
C LYS A 59 20.31 12.90 -6.21
N PHE A 60 19.39 12.23 -6.88
CA PHE A 60 18.14 11.76 -6.32
C PHE A 60 17.99 10.27 -6.64
N ILE A 61 17.45 9.52 -5.68
CA ILE A 61 17.00 8.15 -5.87
C ILE A 61 15.48 8.16 -5.69
N VAL A 62 14.74 7.71 -6.71
CA VAL A 62 13.28 7.73 -6.70
C VAL A 62 12.76 6.39 -6.19
N CYS A 63 12.18 6.40 -4.99
CA CYS A 63 11.68 5.22 -4.28
C CYS A 63 10.20 5.36 -3.88
N THR A 64 9.35 5.91 -4.76
CA THR A 64 7.94 6.25 -4.44
C THR A 64 6.98 5.07 -4.40
N GLY A 65 7.45 3.85 -4.66
CA GLY A 65 6.64 2.64 -4.68
C GLY A 65 5.61 2.61 -5.82
N SER A 66 4.55 1.83 -5.64
CA SER A 66 3.46 1.63 -6.60
C SER A 66 2.10 1.76 -5.93
N VAL A 67 1.05 1.98 -6.73
CA VAL A 67 -0.35 2.00 -6.27
C VAL A 67 -1.16 0.87 -6.93
N PRO A 68 -2.25 0.39 -6.30
CA PRO A 68 -3.14 -0.58 -6.92
C PRO A 68 -3.64 -0.09 -8.29
N SER A 69 -3.58 -0.96 -9.30
CA SER A 69 -4.13 -0.66 -10.62
C SER A 69 -5.61 -1.02 -10.66
N THR A 70 -6.47 -0.07 -11.00
CA THR A 70 -7.90 -0.33 -11.21
C THR A 70 -8.13 -0.86 -12.64
N PRO A 71 -8.66 -2.08 -12.81
CA PRO A 71 -8.89 -2.66 -14.14
C PRO A 71 -9.92 -1.84 -14.94
N SER A 72 -9.86 -1.91 -16.27
CA SER A 72 -10.78 -1.21 -17.17
C SER A 72 -12.13 -1.93 -17.29
N ILE A 73 -12.82 -2.12 -16.17
CA ILE A 73 -14.15 -2.74 -16.09
C ILE A 73 -15.20 -1.63 -15.97
N ARG A 74 -16.22 -1.65 -16.82
CA ARG A 74 -17.30 -0.66 -16.78
C ARG A 74 -17.95 -0.65 -15.39
N GLY A 75 -17.99 0.52 -14.75
CA GLY A 75 -18.61 0.71 -13.44
C GLY A 75 -17.68 0.45 -12.24
N ILE A 76 -16.50 -0.15 -12.40
CA ILE A 76 -15.63 -0.52 -11.27
C ILE A 76 -15.16 0.68 -10.44
N ARG A 77 -14.97 1.85 -11.08
CA ARG A 77 -14.57 3.08 -10.37
C ARG A 77 -15.69 3.68 -9.52
N SER A 78 -16.94 3.41 -9.88
CA SER A 78 -18.13 3.87 -9.14
C SER A 78 -18.64 2.82 -8.15
N THR A 79 -18.13 1.59 -8.20
CA THR A 79 -18.53 0.50 -7.33
C THR A 79 -17.51 0.35 -6.20
N PRO A 80 -17.94 0.36 -4.93
CA PRO A 80 -17.06 0.05 -3.82
C PRO A 80 -16.42 -1.33 -4.01
N HIS A 81 -15.11 -1.39 -3.91
CA HIS A 81 -14.33 -2.63 -4.03
C HIS A 81 -13.16 -2.56 -3.07
N TRP A 82 -12.63 -3.73 -2.73
CA TRP A 82 -11.40 -3.85 -1.97
C TRP A 82 -10.20 -3.88 -2.91
N THR A 83 -9.15 -3.19 -2.51
CA THR A 83 -7.77 -3.49 -2.93
C THR A 83 -7.19 -4.60 -2.05
N HIS A 84 -6.00 -5.09 -2.38
CA HIS A 84 -5.28 -6.05 -1.53
C HIS A 84 -5.05 -5.51 -0.12
N THR A 85 -4.82 -4.20 0.03
CA THR A 85 -4.67 -3.54 1.33
C THR A 85 -5.95 -3.62 2.14
N ASP A 86 -7.11 -3.30 1.53
CA ASP A 86 -8.39 -3.35 2.23
C ASP A 86 -8.72 -4.78 2.68
N ALA A 87 -8.42 -5.76 1.82
CA ALA A 87 -8.61 -7.16 2.14
C ALA A 87 -7.72 -7.63 3.31
N LEU A 88 -6.43 -7.24 3.34
CA LEU A 88 -5.53 -7.58 4.45
C LEU A 88 -6.01 -7.08 5.82
N PHE A 89 -6.74 -5.96 5.85
CA PHE A 89 -7.26 -5.35 7.07
C PHE A 89 -8.78 -5.43 7.21
N ALA A 90 -9.43 -6.34 6.49
CA ALA A 90 -10.86 -6.56 6.64
C ALA A 90 -11.17 -7.09 8.05
N ASP A 91 -12.27 -6.65 8.66
CA ASP A 91 -12.67 -7.08 10.01
C ASP A 91 -12.97 -8.58 10.07
N SER A 92 -13.54 -9.12 9.00
CA SER A 92 -13.88 -10.54 8.90
C SER A 92 -13.91 -11.00 7.44
N PRO A 93 -13.63 -12.30 7.18
CA PRO A 93 -13.77 -12.86 5.85
C PRO A 93 -15.24 -12.82 5.39
N PRO A 94 -15.54 -12.36 4.17
CA PRO A 94 -16.89 -12.37 3.64
C PRO A 94 -17.34 -13.81 3.32
N LYS A 95 -18.65 -14.00 3.12
CA LYS A 95 -19.19 -15.31 2.69
C LYS A 95 -18.72 -15.70 1.29
N SER A 96 -18.54 -14.72 0.40
CA SER A 96 -18.02 -14.91 -0.94
C SER A 96 -17.14 -13.73 -1.36
N LEU A 97 -16.18 -14.00 -2.24
CA LEU A 97 -15.24 -13.00 -2.76
C LEU A 97 -14.92 -13.27 -4.22
N ILE A 98 -14.98 -12.24 -5.05
CA ILE A 98 -14.44 -12.28 -6.42
C ILE A 98 -13.09 -11.57 -6.40
N VAL A 99 -12.03 -12.28 -6.80
CA VAL A 99 -10.71 -11.71 -6.99
C VAL A 99 -10.50 -11.46 -8.48
N VAL A 100 -10.31 -10.20 -8.85
CA VAL A 100 -10.08 -9.78 -10.23
C VAL A 100 -8.58 -9.62 -10.48
N GLY A 101 -8.02 -10.53 -11.28
CA GLY A 101 -6.60 -10.63 -11.61
C GLY A 101 -5.97 -11.90 -11.03
N ALA A 102 -5.54 -12.83 -11.89
CA ALA A 102 -4.90 -14.09 -11.51
C ALA A 102 -3.35 -14.04 -11.52
N GLY A 103 -2.79 -12.87 -11.23
CA GLY A 103 -1.36 -12.74 -10.95
C GLY A 103 -1.01 -13.25 -9.54
N PRO A 104 0.28 -13.26 -9.16
CA PRO A 104 0.74 -13.82 -7.88
C PRO A 104 -0.04 -13.30 -6.66
N LEU A 105 -0.17 -11.97 -6.51
CA LEU A 105 -0.92 -11.36 -5.41
C LEU A 105 -2.40 -11.75 -5.42
N GLY A 106 -3.03 -11.87 -6.59
CA GLY A 106 -4.42 -12.30 -6.70
C GLY A 106 -4.59 -13.76 -6.25
N CYS A 107 -3.67 -14.64 -6.62
CA CYS A 107 -3.65 -16.04 -6.18
C CYS A 107 -3.41 -16.15 -4.67
N GLU A 108 -2.46 -15.41 -4.11
CA GLU A 108 -2.18 -15.37 -2.67
C GLU A 108 -3.43 -14.95 -1.89
N MET A 109 -4.08 -13.86 -2.30
CA MET A 109 -5.30 -13.38 -1.65
C MET A 109 -6.45 -14.36 -1.82
N ALA A 110 -6.62 -14.94 -3.01
CA ALA A 110 -7.67 -15.92 -3.26
C ALA A 110 -7.51 -17.16 -2.37
N GLN A 111 -6.29 -17.69 -2.25
CA GLN A 111 -6.00 -18.83 -1.39
C GLN A 111 -6.23 -18.48 0.09
N ALA A 112 -5.69 -17.36 0.56
CA ALA A 112 -5.82 -16.95 1.97
C ALA A 112 -7.28 -16.84 2.41
N TYR A 113 -8.15 -16.29 1.55
CA TYR A 113 -9.58 -16.20 1.85
C TYR A 113 -10.32 -17.54 1.72
N ALA A 114 -9.96 -18.39 0.75
CA ALA A 114 -10.51 -19.73 0.65
C ALA A 114 -10.20 -20.57 1.90
N ASP A 115 -8.98 -20.49 2.43
CA ASP A 115 -8.56 -21.17 3.66
C ASP A 115 -9.31 -20.66 4.91
N MET A 116 -9.79 -19.41 4.88
CA MET A 116 -10.68 -18.86 5.91
C MET A 116 -12.16 -19.24 5.73
N GLY A 117 -12.49 -20.03 4.71
CA GLY A 117 -13.86 -20.50 4.44
C GLY A 117 -14.69 -19.57 3.55
N THR A 118 -14.09 -18.53 2.95
CA THR A 118 -14.78 -17.71 1.94
C THR A 118 -14.94 -18.50 0.65
N ASN A 119 -16.12 -18.44 0.02
CA ASN A 119 -16.29 -18.96 -1.33
C ASN A 119 -15.65 -18.00 -2.35
N VAL A 120 -14.47 -18.36 -2.85
CA VAL A 120 -13.67 -17.49 -3.72
C VAL A 120 -13.84 -17.85 -5.20
N THR A 121 -14.07 -16.84 -6.03
CA THR A 121 -13.96 -16.93 -7.50
C THR A 121 -12.77 -16.08 -7.95
N LEU A 122 -11.77 -16.72 -8.56
CA LEU A 122 -10.62 -16.03 -9.16
C LEU A 122 -10.85 -15.84 -10.66
N VAL A 123 -10.76 -14.61 -11.13
CA VAL A 123 -10.95 -14.25 -12.54
C VAL A 123 -9.65 -13.69 -13.08
N GLY A 124 -9.04 -14.36 -14.05
CA GLY A 124 -7.87 -13.88 -14.79
C GLY A 124 -8.21 -13.66 -16.27
N PRO A 125 -7.40 -12.87 -17.00
CA PRO A 125 -7.45 -12.94 -18.46
C PRO A 125 -7.09 -14.36 -18.92
N SER A 126 -7.76 -14.82 -19.97
CA SER A 126 -7.29 -15.95 -20.78
C SER A 126 -6.02 -15.58 -21.54
#